data_AF-A0A849L2J8-F1
#
_entry.id   AF-A0A849L2J8-F1
#
_cell.length_a   1.000
_cell.length_b   1.000
_cell.length_c   1.000
_cell.angle_alpha   90.00
_cell.angle_beta   90.00
_cell.angle_gamma   90.00
#
_symmetry.space_group_name_H-M   'P 1'
#
loop_
_entity.id
_entity.type
_entity.pdbx_description
1 polymer ?
#
loop_
_entity_poly.entity_id
_entity_poly.type
_entity_poly.pdbx_seq_one_letter_code
_entity_poly.pdbx_strand_id
1 'polypeptide(L)'
;MTDSMTLSPFVGISANRRIAKILKTAQALVFLGLGGWCLLAPHMVESLSLKPEYQHLSATTALMMGCFGAQAVLCGSLMWLARFTATTFLCFGLLASIPFFVFNAWFVWVAGMFTVWMLLDFAGNVSFLLVGLVGWRLMRGETTPV
;
A
#
# COMPACT_ATOMS: atom_id res chain seq x y z
N MET A 1 6.66 -27.10 -50.45
CA MET A 1 7.37 -26.26 -49.47
C MET A 1 6.77 -24.87 -49.54
N THR A 2 5.78 -24.59 -48.70
CA THR A 2 5.22 -23.25 -48.52
C THR A 2 5.32 -22.96 -47.04
N ASP A 3 6.40 -22.26 -46.68
CA ASP A 3 6.64 -21.77 -45.34
C ASP A 3 5.57 -20.74 -44.98
N SER A 4 4.60 -21.17 -44.16
CA SER A 4 3.71 -20.27 -43.47
C SER A 4 4.52 -19.52 -42.41
N MET A 5 4.90 -18.29 -42.71
CA MET A 5 5.35 -17.30 -41.73
C MET A 5 4.24 -17.12 -40.68
N THR A 6 4.33 -17.87 -39.58
CA THR A 6 3.63 -17.58 -38.34
C THR A 6 4.16 -16.24 -37.83
N LEU A 7 3.47 -15.16 -38.19
CA LEU A 7 3.60 -13.87 -37.52
C LEU A 7 3.40 -14.11 -36.03
N SER A 8 4.50 -13.99 -35.28
CA SER A 8 4.49 -13.91 -33.83
C SER A 8 3.43 -12.89 -33.43
N PRO A 9 2.40 -13.26 -32.64
CA PRO A 9 1.48 -12.26 -32.15
C PRO A 9 2.30 -11.36 -31.25
N PHE A 10 2.52 -10.11 -31.68
CA PHE A 10 2.94 -9.06 -30.77
C PHE A 10 1.94 -9.10 -29.61
N VAL A 11 2.35 -9.69 -28.49
CA VAL A 11 1.54 -9.75 -27.28
C VAL A 11 1.50 -8.33 -26.74
N GLY A 12 0.58 -7.53 -27.29
CA GLY A 12 0.27 -6.21 -26.78
C GLY A 12 -0.03 -6.32 -25.29
N ILE A 13 0.49 -5.39 -24.51
CA ILE A 13 0.20 -5.37 -23.07
C ILE A 13 -1.32 -5.20 -22.94
N SER A 14 -1.98 -6.24 -22.44
CA SER A 14 -3.39 -6.23 -22.07
C SER A 14 -3.73 -4.94 -21.30
N ALA A 15 -4.84 -4.30 -21.66
CA ALA A 15 -5.32 -3.11 -20.96
C ALA A 15 -5.44 -3.35 -19.44
N ASN A 16 -5.86 -4.56 -19.05
CA ASN A 16 -5.94 -4.97 -17.64
C ASN A 16 -4.58 -4.96 -16.96
N ARG A 17 -3.53 -5.49 -17.62
CA ARG A 17 -2.15 -5.46 -17.09
C ARG A 17 -1.64 -4.04 -16.94
N ARG A 18 -1.92 -3.16 -17.90
CA ARG A 18 -1.52 -1.74 -17.83
C ARG A 18 -2.19 -1.04 -16.64
N ILE A 19 -3.49 -1.24 -16.46
CA ILE A 19 -4.24 -0.67 -15.33
C ILE A 19 -3.72 -1.23 -14.00
N ALA A 20 -3.54 -2.56 -13.89
CA ALA A 20 -3.02 -3.20 -12.70
C ALA A 20 -1.63 -2.66 -12.32
N LYS A 21 -0.74 -2.46 -13.31
CA LYS A 21 0.58 -1.85 -13.08
C LYS A 21 0.46 -0.43 -12.55
N ILE A 22 -0.41 0.40 -13.14
CA ILE A 22 -0.65 1.77 -12.68
C ILE A 22 -1.16 1.76 -11.23
N LEU A 23 -2.12 0.91 -10.90
CA LEU A 23 -2.66 0.80 -9.54
C LEU A 23 -1.57 0.42 -8.53
N LYS A 24 -0.75 -0.59 -8.86
CA LYS A 24 0.38 -1.01 -8.00
C LYS A 24 1.39 0.13 -7.82
N THR A 25 1.78 0.82 -8.90
CA THR A 25 2.74 1.92 -8.83
C THR A 25 2.19 3.10 -8.03
N ALA A 26 0.92 3.48 -8.24
CA ALA A 26 0.29 4.55 -7.46
C ALA A 26 0.29 4.22 -5.96
N GLN A 27 -0.08 2.99 -5.60
CA GLN A 27 -0.08 2.55 -4.21
C GLN A 27 1.33 2.51 -3.60
N ALA A 28 2.33 2.07 -4.36
CA ALA A 28 3.73 2.10 -3.93
C ALA A 28 4.19 3.53 -3.61
N LEU A 29 3.84 4.51 -4.46
CA LEU A 29 4.19 5.92 -4.25
C LEU A 29 3.53 6.51 -3.00
N VAL A 30 2.29 6.14 -2.68
CA VAL A 30 1.63 6.55 -1.44
C VAL A 30 2.42 6.05 -0.22
N PHE A 31 2.85 4.78 -0.23
CA PHE A 31 3.64 4.21 0.87
C PHE A 31 5.02 4.85 1.03
N LEU A 32 5.68 5.15 -0.09
CA LEU A 32 6.95 5.87 -0.07
C LEU A 32 6.79 7.29 0.45
N GLY A 33 5.73 8.00 0.02
CA GLY A 33 5.46 9.36 0.46
C GLY A 33 5.09 9.44 1.94
N LEU A 34 4.06 8.72 2.36
CA LEU A 34 3.58 8.75 3.75
C LEU A 34 4.57 8.08 4.71
N GLY A 35 5.17 6.96 4.32
CA GLY A 35 6.23 6.31 5.09
C GLY A 35 7.47 7.20 5.22
N GLY A 36 7.86 7.85 4.13
CA GLY A 36 8.96 8.83 4.13
C GLY A 36 8.67 10.03 5.03
N TRP A 37 7.43 10.54 5.02
CA TRP A 37 7.02 11.61 5.93
C TRP A 37 7.13 11.19 7.40
N CYS A 38 6.63 10.00 7.74
CA CYS A 38 6.75 9.45 9.09
C CYS A 38 8.20 9.22 9.52
N LEU A 39 9.06 8.80 8.58
CA LEU A 39 10.49 8.59 8.83
C LEU A 39 11.27 9.89 9.04
N LEU A 40 10.99 10.92 8.23
CA LEU A 40 11.76 12.16 8.20
C LEU A 40 11.23 13.23 9.16
N ALA A 41 9.94 13.19 9.51
CA ALA A 41 9.31 14.14 10.43
C ALA A 41 8.42 13.44 11.47
N PRO A 42 8.96 12.51 12.28
CA PRO A 42 8.16 11.67 13.18
C PRO A 42 7.36 12.46 14.21
N HIS A 43 7.93 13.54 14.79
CA HIS A 43 7.22 14.39 15.76
C HIS A 43 6.01 15.11 15.13
N MET A 44 6.12 15.53 13.87
CA MET A 44 5.02 16.16 13.15
C MET A 44 3.88 15.15 12.96
N VAL A 45 4.20 13.93 12.53
CA VAL A 45 3.20 12.87 12.35
C VAL A 45 2.57 12.51 13.70
N GLU A 46 3.35 12.37 14.77
CA GLU A 46 2.83 12.12 16.12
C GLU A 46 1.85 13.22 16.55
N SER A 47 2.21 14.50 16.40
CA SER A 47 1.35 15.63 16.77
C SER A 47 0.07 15.73 15.96
N LEU A 48 0.09 15.30 14.69
CA LEU A 48 -1.11 15.29 13.85
C LEU A 48 -1.99 14.09 14.17
N SER A 49 -1.39 12.90 14.34
CA SER A 49 -2.13 11.65 14.49
C SER A 49 -2.72 11.48 15.88
N LEU A 50 -1.99 11.80 16.95
CA LEU A 50 -2.42 11.57 18.34
C LEU A 50 -3.04 12.82 18.97
N LYS A 51 -4.05 12.63 19.82
CA LYS A 51 -4.57 13.73 20.66
C LYS A 51 -3.50 14.21 21.65
N PRO A 52 -3.54 15.48 22.08
CA PRO A 52 -2.49 16.07 22.93
C PRO A 52 -2.13 15.25 24.17
N GLU A 53 -3.11 14.64 24.82
CA GLU A 53 -2.91 13.81 26.02
C GLU A 53 -2.15 12.49 25.79
N TYR A 54 -2.04 12.04 24.53
CA TYR A 54 -1.30 10.84 24.12
C TYR A 54 0.00 11.17 23.39
N GLN A 55 0.32 12.45 23.20
CA GLN A 55 1.58 12.86 22.60
C GLN A 55 2.70 12.77 23.65
N HIS A 56 3.79 12.10 23.27
CA HIS A 56 5.00 12.01 24.07
C HIS A 56 6.12 12.88 23.51
N LEU A 57 6.21 13.00 22.17
CA LEU A 57 7.20 13.82 21.45
C LEU A 57 8.63 13.62 21.98
N SER A 58 8.95 12.38 22.31
CA SER A 58 10.21 11.98 22.92
C SER A 58 11.14 11.37 21.88
N ALA A 59 12.44 11.24 22.20
CA ALA A 59 13.37 10.50 21.34
C ALA A 59 12.92 9.04 21.10
N THR A 60 12.29 8.43 22.11
CA THR A 60 11.77 7.06 22.00
C THR A 60 10.58 6.99 21.04
N THR A 61 9.60 7.89 21.16
CA THR A 61 8.46 7.88 20.21
C THR A 61 8.88 8.28 18.81
N ALA A 62 9.86 9.18 18.67
CA ALA A 62 10.47 9.49 17.38
C ALA A 62 11.11 8.25 16.72
N LEU A 63 11.84 7.44 17.50
CA LEU A 63 12.42 6.18 17.02
C LEU A 63 11.32 5.21 16.57
N MET A 64 10.27 5.02 17.37
CA MET A 64 9.16 4.10 17.04
C MET A 64 8.40 4.53 15.77
N MET A 65 8.10 5.83 15.65
CA MET A 65 7.49 6.41 14.45
C MET A 65 8.43 6.27 13.23
N GLY A 66 9.73 6.47 13.43
CA GLY A 66 10.74 6.23 12.40
C GLY A 66 10.75 4.78 11.91
N CYS A 67 10.70 3.81 12.83
CA CYS A 67 10.61 2.39 12.48
C CYS A 67 9.32 2.07 11.68
N PHE A 68 8.18 2.63 12.08
CA PHE A 68 6.92 2.48 11.35
C PHE A 68 7.02 3.08 9.93
N GLY A 69 7.55 4.29 9.81
CA GLY A 69 7.80 4.94 8.52
C GLY A 69 8.75 4.13 7.62
N ALA A 70 9.85 3.62 8.18
CA ALA A 70 10.82 2.79 7.45
C ALA A 70 10.19 1.48 6.92
N GLN A 71 9.32 0.85 7.71
CA GLN A 71 8.58 -0.35 7.26
C GLN A 71 7.62 -0.03 6.11
N ALA A 72 6.94 1.12 6.16
CA ALA A 72 6.09 1.58 5.07
C ALA A 72 6.91 1.88 3.80
N VAL A 73 8.08 2.53 3.93
CA VAL A 73 9.00 2.76 2.80
C VAL A 73 9.50 1.45 2.20
N LEU A 74 9.86 0.47 3.03
CA LEU A 74 10.26 -0.86 2.57
C LEU A 74 9.11 -1.54 1.80
N CYS A 75 7.90 -1.51 2.34
CA CYS A 75 6.72 -2.09 1.70
C CYS A 75 6.41 -1.41 0.35
N GLY A 76 6.46 -0.08 0.28
CA GLY A 76 6.30 0.68 -0.96
C GLY A 76 7.38 0.35 -2.00
N SER A 77 8.64 0.23 -1.55
CA SER A 77 9.76 -0.16 -2.42
C SER A 77 9.59 -1.57 -2.99
N LEU A 78 9.20 -2.54 -2.14
CA LEU A 78 8.89 -3.90 -2.58
C LEU A 78 7.72 -3.91 -3.56
N MET A 79 6.66 -3.16 -3.29
CA MET A 79 5.51 -3.07 -4.19
C MET A 79 5.90 -2.48 -5.55
N TRP A 80 6.76 -1.47 -5.59
CA TRP A 80 7.25 -0.91 -6.85
C TRP A 80 8.06 -1.95 -7.64
N LEU A 81 9.02 -2.60 -7.00
CA LEU A 81 10.04 -3.43 -7.66
C LEU A 81 9.59 -4.87 -7.91
N ALA A 82 8.73 -5.43 -7.06
CA ALA A 82 8.29 -6.82 -7.15
C ALA A 82 7.33 -7.04 -8.32
N ARG A 83 7.32 -8.28 -8.84
CA ARG A 83 6.38 -8.72 -9.87
C ARG A 83 5.08 -9.23 -9.23
N PHE A 84 3.96 -8.57 -9.51
CA PHE A 84 2.66 -8.92 -8.94
C PHE A 84 1.89 -9.86 -9.86
N THR A 85 1.49 -11.01 -9.31
CA THR A 85 0.48 -11.91 -9.87
C THR A 85 -0.91 -11.54 -9.34
N ALA A 86 -1.97 -12.17 -9.85
CA ALA A 86 -3.31 -12.04 -9.28
C ALA A 86 -3.34 -12.39 -7.79
N THR A 87 -2.67 -13.49 -7.41
CA THR A 87 -2.56 -13.93 -6.01
C THR A 87 -1.79 -12.90 -5.19
N THR A 88 -0.72 -12.31 -5.73
CA THR A 88 0.03 -11.26 -5.04
C THR A 88 -0.87 -10.07 -4.72
N PHE A 89 -1.66 -9.58 -5.69
CA PHE A 89 -2.62 -8.50 -5.43
C PHE A 89 -3.63 -8.85 -4.34
N LEU A 90 -4.23 -10.05 -4.39
CA LEU A 90 -5.22 -10.47 -3.41
C LEU A 90 -4.60 -10.59 -2.01
N CYS A 91 -3.47 -11.28 -1.89
CA CYS A 91 -2.81 -11.50 -0.61
C CYS A 91 -2.29 -10.19 -0.02
N PHE A 92 -1.62 -9.33 -0.80
CA PHE A 92 -1.22 -8.00 -0.33
C PHE A 92 -2.46 -7.22 0.11
N GLY A 93 -3.50 -7.17 -0.72
CA GLY A 93 -4.76 -6.51 -0.44
C GLY A 93 -5.33 -6.89 0.93
N LEU A 94 -5.53 -8.17 1.17
CA LEU A 94 -6.16 -8.68 2.39
C LEU A 94 -5.21 -8.64 3.61
N LEU A 95 -3.98 -9.12 3.46
CA LEU A 95 -3.05 -9.24 4.58
C LEU A 95 -2.50 -7.90 5.05
N ALA A 96 -2.39 -6.91 4.16
CA ALA A 96 -2.05 -5.56 4.59
C ALA A 96 -3.29 -4.88 5.19
N SER A 97 -4.44 -4.85 4.50
CA SER A 97 -5.56 -4.01 4.95
C SER A 97 -6.29 -4.53 6.19
N ILE A 98 -6.50 -5.84 6.35
CA ILE A 98 -7.34 -6.37 7.44
C ILE A 98 -6.74 -6.08 8.82
N PRO A 99 -5.44 -6.37 9.09
CA PRO A 99 -4.84 -6.03 10.38
C PRO A 99 -4.93 -4.53 10.69
N PHE A 100 -4.71 -3.67 9.69
CA PHE A 100 -4.83 -2.23 9.87
C PHE A 100 -6.27 -1.80 10.15
N PHE A 101 -7.28 -2.37 9.50
CA PHE A 101 -8.68 -2.05 9.84
C PHE A 101 -9.02 -2.40 11.29
N VAL A 102 -8.57 -3.56 11.77
CA VAL A 102 -8.77 -3.97 13.17
C VAL A 102 -8.03 -3.03 14.13
N PHE A 103 -6.78 -2.70 13.81
CA PHE A 103 -5.96 -1.77 14.59
C PHE A 103 -6.62 -0.39 14.68
N ASN A 104 -6.99 0.19 13.55
CA ASN A 104 -7.63 1.51 13.47
C ASN A 104 -8.93 1.53 14.25
N ALA A 105 -9.75 0.49 14.09
CA ALA A 105 -11.02 0.38 14.76
C ALA A 105 -10.86 0.45 16.29
N TRP A 106 -9.91 -0.32 16.81
CA TRP A 106 -9.64 -0.35 18.24
C TRP A 106 -9.16 1.00 18.78
N PHE A 107 -8.17 1.61 18.12
CA PHE A 107 -7.56 2.84 18.62
C PHE A 107 -8.42 4.10 18.39
N VAL A 108 -9.37 4.06 17.45
CA VAL A 108 -10.36 5.13 17.25
C VAL A 108 -11.53 4.99 18.21
N TRP A 109 -12.17 3.83 18.29
CA TRP A 109 -13.43 3.70 19.03
C TRP A 109 -13.27 3.26 20.48
N VAL A 110 -12.22 2.52 20.82
CA VAL A 110 -12.03 1.99 22.17
C VAL A 110 -10.97 2.77 22.93
N ALA A 111 -9.76 2.91 22.37
CA ALA A 111 -8.70 3.67 23.04
C ALA A 111 -8.89 5.20 22.87
N GLY A 112 -9.57 5.63 21.81
CA GLY A 112 -9.85 7.04 21.54
C GLY A 112 -8.60 7.92 21.39
N MET A 113 -7.49 7.35 20.90
CA MET A 113 -6.17 8.01 20.93
C MET A 113 -5.93 8.94 19.76
N PHE A 114 -6.56 8.69 18.62
CA PHE A 114 -6.29 9.41 17.39
C PHE A 114 -7.15 10.68 17.22
N THR A 115 -6.61 11.64 16.46
CA THR A 115 -7.34 12.79 15.93
C THR A 115 -8.08 12.41 14.63
N VAL A 116 -8.74 13.39 14.01
CA VAL A 116 -9.34 13.25 12.67
C VAL A 116 -8.33 12.85 11.58
N TRP A 117 -7.04 13.10 11.78
CA TRP A 117 -5.99 12.70 10.83
C TRP A 117 -5.90 11.19 10.64
N MET A 118 -6.49 10.40 11.53
CA MET A 118 -6.64 8.95 11.33
C MET A 118 -7.41 8.58 10.07
N LEU A 119 -8.24 9.49 9.55
CA LEU A 119 -8.94 9.29 8.28
C LEU A 119 -7.97 9.12 7.10
N LEU A 120 -6.77 9.70 7.17
CA LEU A 120 -5.73 9.50 6.15
C LEU A 120 -5.27 8.04 6.11
N ASP A 121 -4.98 7.47 7.28
CA ASP A 121 -4.59 6.07 7.39
C ASP A 121 -5.74 5.14 6.99
N PHE A 122 -6.96 5.43 7.46
CA PHE A 122 -8.16 4.70 7.04
C PHE A 122 -8.34 4.72 5.52
N ALA A 123 -8.19 5.88 4.86
CA ALA A 123 -8.27 6.00 3.42
C ALA A 123 -7.16 5.18 2.72
N GLY A 124 -5.95 5.15 3.29
CA GLY A 124 -4.85 4.30 2.82
C GLY A 124 -5.17 2.81 2.89
N ASN A 125 -5.83 2.34 3.96
CA ASN A 125 -6.21 0.94 4.10
C ASN A 125 -7.35 0.54 3.16
N VAL A 126 -8.32 1.43 2.96
CA VAL A 126 -9.39 1.26 1.96
C VAL A 126 -8.79 1.20 0.56
N SER A 127 -7.86 2.12 0.22
CA SER A 127 -7.20 2.09 -1.09
C SER A 127 -6.44 0.79 -1.30
N PHE A 128 -5.76 0.29 -0.26
CA PHE A 128 -5.02 -0.98 -0.31
C PHE A 128 -5.93 -2.17 -0.62
N LEU A 129 -7.06 -2.26 0.09
CA LEU A 129 -8.04 -3.32 -0.13
C LEU A 129 -8.61 -3.25 -1.54
N LEU A 130 -9.01 -2.05 -1.97
CA LEU A 130 -9.59 -1.84 -3.30
C LEU A 130 -8.59 -2.17 -4.42
N VAL A 131 -7.35 -1.68 -4.32
CA VAL A 131 -6.28 -2.00 -5.28
C VAL A 131 -6.00 -3.51 -5.31
N GLY A 132 -5.99 -4.18 -4.16
CA GLY A 132 -5.81 -5.63 -4.08
C GLY A 132 -6.95 -6.40 -4.76
N LEU A 133 -8.20 -6.04 -4.48
CA LEU A 133 -9.38 -6.70 -5.06
C LEU A 133 -9.52 -6.43 -6.57
N VAL A 134 -9.32 -5.19 -6.99
CA VAL A 134 -9.39 -4.79 -8.41
C VAL A 134 -8.21 -5.38 -9.18
N GLY A 135 -6.99 -5.29 -8.64
CA GLY A 135 -5.80 -5.89 -9.23
C GLY A 135 -5.93 -7.41 -9.40
N TRP A 136 -6.47 -8.11 -8.39
CA TRP A 136 -6.79 -9.54 -8.49
C TRP A 136 -7.78 -9.82 -9.63
N ARG A 137 -8.89 -9.07 -9.70
CA ARG A 137 -9.89 -9.23 -10.77
C ARG A 137 -9.32 -9.00 -12.16
N LEU A 138 -8.46 -8.00 -12.32
CA LEU A 138 -7.80 -7.68 -13.59
C LEU A 138 -6.77 -8.73 -13.99
N MET A 139 -6.05 -9.30 -13.02
CA MET A 139 -4.92 -10.21 -13.26
C MET A 139 -5.30 -11.70 -13.24
N ARG A 140 -6.49 -12.10 -12.77
CA ARG A 140 -6.85 -13.52 -12.57
C ARG A 140 -6.80 -14.41 -13.84
N GLY A 141 -6.87 -13.81 -15.03
CA GLY A 141 -6.72 -14.49 -16.32
C GLY A 141 -5.38 -14.22 -17.02
N GLU A 142 -4.50 -13.42 -16.41
CA GLU A 142 -3.21 -13.03 -16.97
C GLU A 142 -2.12 -13.97 -16.45
N THR A 143 -1.33 -14.54 -17.36
CA THR A 143 -0.21 -15.43 -17.00
C THR A 143 1.09 -14.66 -16.72
N THR A 144 1.19 -13.42 -17.21
CA THR A 144 2.39 -12.59 -17.06
C THR A 144 2.21 -11.56 -15.93
N PRO A 145 3.06 -11.57 -14.89
CA PRO A 145 3.02 -10.58 -13.82
C PRO A 145 3.21 -9.13 -14.28
N VAL A 146 2.92 -8.18 -13.38
CA VAL A 146 3.12 -6.72 -13.57
C VAL A 146 3.95 -6.06 -12.49
#